data_AF-A0A2N7RS74-F1
#
_entry.id   AF-A0A2N7RS74-F1
#
_cell.length_a   1.000
_cell.length_b   1.000
_cell.length_c   1.000
_cell.angle_alpha   90.00
_cell.angle_beta   90.00
_cell.angle_gamma   90.00
#
_symmetry.space_group_name_H-M   'P 1'
#
loop_
_entity.id
_entity.type
_entity.pdbx_description
1 polymer ?
#
loop_
_entity_poly.entity_id
_entity_poly.type
_entity_poly.pdbx_seq_one_letter_code
_entity_poly.pdbx_strand_id
1 'polypeptide(L)'
;MNMSEHDVVARMVAAIERAHQPLTWVKLERYVEISGDSVDSVQARRKAGKWLDGNQCKIVDGRLWINLPAVEEWVAKWEQTSPARQASNSGRASKANRSA
;
A
#
# COMPACT_ATOMS: atom_id res chain seq x y z
N MET A 1 -6.49 -34.62 5.38
CA MET A 1 -6.72 -33.18 5.19
C MET A 1 -6.10 -32.82 3.85
N ASN A 2 -6.82 -33.15 2.77
CA ASN A 2 -6.29 -33.01 1.41
C ASN A 2 -6.71 -31.63 0.91
N MET A 3 -5.72 -30.77 0.73
CA MET A 3 -5.91 -29.48 0.07
C MET A 3 -6.21 -29.75 -1.40
N SER A 4 -7.33 -29.23 -1.89
CA SER A 4 -7.76 -29.36 -3.28
C SER A 4 -6.68 -28.83 -4.22
N GLU A 5 -6.51 -29.47 -5.38
CA GLU A 5 -5.59 -29.00 -6.43
C GLU A 5 -5.84 -27.53 -6.79
N HIS A 6 -7.09 -27.08 -6.69
CA HIS A 6 -7.49 -25.68 -6.87
C HIS A 6 -6.83 -24.71 -5.86
N ASP A 7 -6.64 -25.10 -4.59
CA ASP A 7 -5.96 -24.26 -3.58
C ASP A 7 -4.45 -24.20 -3.81
N VAL A 8 -3.85 -25.28 -4.31
CA VAL A 8 -2.42 -25.31 -4.68
C VAL A 8 -2.17 -24.46 -5.91
N VAL A 9 -3.02 -24.57 -6.93
CA VAL A 9 -2.96 -23.74 -8.14
C VAL A 9 -3.26 -22.28 -7.80
N ALA A 10 -4.21 -21.96 -6.93
CA ALA A 10 -4.46 -20.59 -6.50
C ALA A 10 -3.26 -19.97 -5.77
N ARG A 11 -2.57 -20.74 -4.91
CA ARG A 11 -1.31 -20.29 -4.27
C ARG A 11 -0.16 -20.17 -5.25
N MET A 12 -0.06 -21.05 -6.25
CA MET A 12 0.97 -20.96 -7.29
C MET A 12 0.71 -19.82 -8.26
N VAL A 13 -0.53 -19.59 -8.69
CA VAL A 13 -0.93 -18.45 -9.52
C VAL A 13 -0.72 -17.15 -8.73
N ALA A 14 -1.14 -17.07 -7.47
CA ALA A 14 -0.82 -15.91 -6.62
C ALA A 14 0.69 -15.72 -6.43
N ALA A 15 1.49 -16.79 -6.37
CA ALA A 15 2.95 -16.69 -6.29
C ALA A 15 3.60 -16.25 -7.62
N ILE A 16 3.02 -16.65 -8.76
CA ILE A 16 3.48 -16.28 -10.11
C ILE A 16 3.06 -14.85 -10.47
N GLU A 17 1.85 -14.42 -10.09
CA GLU A 17 1.39 -13.02 -10.19
C GLU A 17 2.24 -12.09 -9.31
N ARG A 18 2.74 -12.59 -8.17
CA ARG A 18 3.71 -11.87 -7.32
C ARG A 18 5.12 -11.80 -7.91
N ALA A 19 5.46 -12.63 -8.88
CA ALA A 19 6.80 -12.72 -9.46
C ALA A 19 6.99 -11.94 -10.76
N HIS A 20 5.91 -11.38 -11.32
CA HIS A 20 5.94 -10.64 -12.58
C HIS A 20 5.74 -9.14 -12.36
N GLN A 21 6.76 -8.46 -11.83
CA GLN A 21 6.77 -7.01 -11.80
C GLN A 21 7.74 -6.50 -12.88
N PRO A 22 7.26 -5.91 -13.99
CA PRO A 22 8.12 -5.17 -14.89
C PRO A 22 8.78 -4.05 -14.07
N LEU A 23 10.09 -3.90 -14.24
CA LEU A 23 10.98 -2.94 -13.60
C LEU A 23 10.50 -1.48 -13.75
N THR A 24 9.43 -1.08 -13.09
CA THR A 24 8.81 0.26 -13.15
C THR A 24 9.39 1.17 -12.07
N TRP A 25 10.73 1.15 -11.99
CA TRP A 25 11.45 2.16 -11.23
C TRP A 25 11.34 3.49 -11.98
N VAL A 26 10.75 4.48 -11.34
CA VAL A 26 10.65 5.83 -11.89
C VAL A 26 11.46 6.79 -11.05
N LYS A 27 11.97 7.85 -11.68
CA LYS A 27 12.60 8.94 -10.92
C LYS A 27 11.56 9.62 -10.04
N LEU A 28 12.02 10.15 -8.90
CA LEU A 28 11.17 10.94 -7.99
C LEU A 28 10.36 12.02 -8.72
N GLU A 29 10.99 12.77 -9.62
CA GLU A 29 10.32 13.83 -10.39
C GLU A 29 9.14 13.29 -11.19
N ARG A 30 9.32 12.14 -11.85
CA ARG A 30 8.25 11.50 -12.62
C ARG A 30 7.16 10.92 -11.71
N TYR A 31 7.53 10.39 -10.54
CA TYR A 31 6.57 9.90 -9.56
C TYR A 31 5.63 11.00 -9.07
N VAL A 32 6.20 12.17 -8.73
CA VAL A 32 5.44 13.36 -8.31
C VAL A 32 4.45 13.79 -9.40
N GLU A 33 4.89 13.78 -10.66
CA GLU A 33 4.06 14.16 -11.80
C GLU A 33 2.89 13.19 -12.06
N ILE A 34 3.12 11.88 -11.96
CA ILE A 34 2.06 10.87 -12.24
C ILE A 34 1.14 10.62 -11.04
N SER A 35 1.68 10.65 -9.81
CA SER A 35 0.93 10.33 -8.60
C SER A 35 0.25 11.55 -7.98
N GLY A 36 0.69 12.76 -8.33
CA GLY A 36 0.31 14.00 -7.63
C GLY A 36 0.83 14.06 -6.19
N ASP A 37 1.69 13.13 -5.78
CA ASP A 37 2.34 13.12 -4.47
C ASP A 37 3.46 14.17 -4.44
N SER A 38 3.93 14.57 -3.25
CA SER A 38 4.94 15.63 -3.11
C SER A 38 6.31 15.05 -2.74
N VAL A 39 7.38 15.72 -3.19
CA VAL A 39 8.75 15.36 -2.79
C VAL A 39 8.89 15.33 -1.27
N ASP A 40 8.30 16.32 -0.58
CA ASP A 40 8.30 16.39 0.88
C ASP A 40 7.61 15.18 1.52
N SER A 41 6.44 14.78 1.01
CA SER A 41 5.73 13.58 1.46
C SER A 41 6.57 12.31 1.31
N VAL A 42 7.29 12.15 0.19
CA VAL A 42 8.20 11.02 -0.03
C VAL A 42 9.35 11.05 0.98
N GLN A 43 9.97 12.21 1.19
CA GLN A 43 11.05 12.37 2.16
C GLN A 43 10.57 12.15 3.59
N ALA A 44 9.38 12.63 3.95
CA ALA A 44 8.76 12.43 5.26
C ALA A 44 8.48 10.93 5.50
N ARG A 45 7.97 10.20 4.50
CA ARG A 45 7.75 8.74 4.58
C ARG A 45 9.07 7.99 4.75
N ARG A 46 10.13 8.40 4.04
CA ARG A 46 11.48 7.84 4.18
C ARG A 46 12.08 8.14 5.55
N LYS A 47 12.01 9.39 6.02
CA LYS A 47 12.51 9.82 7.33
C LYS A 47 11.75 9.15 8.48
N ALA A 48 10.46 8.90 8.30
CA ALA A 48 9.63 8.15 9.24
C ALA A 48 9.87 6.63 9.21
N GLY A 49 10.76 6.13 8.33
CA GLY A 49 11.03 4.69 8.18
C GLY A 49 9.87 3.89 7.57
N LYS A 50 8.87 4.56 6.99
CA LYS A 50 7.71 3.91 6.37
C LYS A 50 8.03 3.32 5.00
N TRP A 51 8.96 3.96 4.29
CA TRP A 51 9.49 3.49 3.00
C TRP A 51 10.88 2.92 3.23
N LEU A 52 11.10 1.68 2.78
CA LEU A 52 12.37 0.99 2.92
C LEU A 52 13.23 1.24 1.69
N ASP A 53 14.46 1.71 1.93
CA ASP A 53 15.52 1.79 0.92
C ASP A 53 15.84 0.38 0.40
N GLY A 54 15.72 0.17 -0.91
CA GLY A 54 15.84 -1.12 -1.60
C GLY A 54 14.52 -1.77 -2.01
N ASN A 55 13.39 -1.36 -1.42
CA ASN A 55 12.06 -1.94 -1.72
C ASN A 55 11.10 -0.92 -2.36
N GLN A 56 10.69 0.12 -1.61
CA GLN A 56 9.81 1.19 -2.12
C GLN A 56 10.59 2.33 -2.78
N CYS A 57 11.77 2.65 -2.26
CA CYS A 57 12.65 3.66 -2.82
C CYS A 57 14.09 3.16 -2.88
N LYS A 58 14.91 3.67 -3.80
CA LYS A 58 16.35 3.40 -3.83
C LYS A 58 17.11 4.60 -4.37
N ILE A 59 18.33 4.81 -3.88
CA ILE A 59 19.25 5.80 -4.44
C ILE A 59 20.15 5.10 -5.45
N VAL A 60 20.19 5.60 -6.69
CA VAL A 60 21.10 5.16 -7.74
C VAL A 60 21.75 6.40 -8.34
N ASP A 61 23.08 6.48 -8.34
CA ASP A 61 23.85 7.64 -8.83
C ASP A 61 23.41 8.98 -8.21
N GLY A 62 23.14 8.98 -6.91
CA GLY A 62 22.71 10.17 -6.17
C GLY A 62 21.27 10.62 -6.50
N ARG A 63 20.52 9.86 -7.31
CA ARG A 63 19.12 10.15 -7.66
C ARG A 63 18.18 9.16 -7.00
N LEU A 64 17.04 9.66 -6.52
CA LEU A 64 16.01 8.85 -5.89
C LEU A 64 15.10 8.22 -6.95
N TRP A 65 15.02 6.89 -6.90
CA TRP A 65 14.14 6.07 -7.71
C TRP A 65 13.05 5.48 -6.82
N ILE A 66 11.82 5.56 -7.30
CA ILE A 66 10.62 5.06 -6.63
C ILE A 66 10.11 3.84 -7.38
N ASN A 67 9.79 2.80 -6.63
CA ASN A 67 9.21 1.58 -7.15
C ASN A 67 7.68 1.69 -7.05
N LEU A 68 7.02 1.99 -8.19
CA LEU A 68 5.56 2.16 -8.23
C LEU A 68 4.77 1.00 -7.62
N PRO A 69 4.98 -0.26 -8.02
CA PRO A 69 4.20 -1.38 -7.49
C PRO A 69 4.38 -1.58 -5.99
N ALA A 70 5.60 -1.40 -5.47
CA ALA A 70 5.85 -1.53 -4.03
C ALA A 70 5.20 -0.40 -3.23
N VAL A 71 5.07 0.79 -3.83
CA VAL A 71 4.33 1.91 -3.25
C VAL A 71 2.82 1.64 -3.28
N GLU A 72 2.27 1.15 -4.39
CA GLU A 72 0.84 0.79 -4.47
C GLU A 72 0.47 -0.29 -3.46
N GLU A 73 1.28 -1.35 -3.33
CA GLU A 73 1.07 -2.39 -2.32
C GLU A 73 1.14 -1.83 -0.89
N TRP A 74 2.06 -0.90 -0.66
CA TRP A 74 2.16 -0.20 0.63
C TRP A 74 0.92 0.65 0.92
N VAL A 75 0.38 1.38 -0.07
CA VAL A 75 -0.84 2.19 0.07
C VAL A 75 -2.04 1.28 0.35
N ALA A 76 -2.21 0.20 -0.40
CA ALA A 76 -3.29 -0.78 -0.21
C ALA A 76 -3.27 -1.42 1.19
N LYS A 77 -2.07 -1.64 1.75
CA LYS A 77 -1.91 -2.11 3.13
C LYS A 77 -2.17 -1.02 4.18
N TRP A 78 -1.81 0.22 3.88
CA TRP A 78 -2.04 1.36 4.78
C TRP A 78 -3.52 1.69 4.98
N GLU A 79 -4.35 1.49 3.96
CA GLU A 79 -5.79 1.68 4.06
C GLU A 79 -6.44 0.75 5.10
N GLN A 80 -5.89 -0.47 5.26
CA GLN A 80 -6.35 -1.46 6.24
C GLN A 80 -5.87 -1.17 7.67
N THR A 81 -4.81 -0.38 7.83
CA THR A 81 -4.17 -0.16 9.13
C THR A 81 -4.48 1.21 9.75
N SER A 82 -5.27 2.06 9.07
CA SER A 82 -5.66 3.37 9.59
C SER A 82 -6.95 3.29 10.43
N PRO A 83 -6.88 3.38 11.78
CA PRO A 83 -8.06 3.31 12.65
C PRO A 83 -9.04 4.47 12.48
N ALA A 84 -8.70 5.51 11.71
CA ALA A 84 -9.57 6.67 11.48
C ALA A 84 -10.64 6.47 10.39
N ARG A 85 -10.53 5.44 9.51
CA ARG A 85 -11.48 5.24 8.39
C ARG A 85 -12.49 4.12 8.60
N GLN A 86 -12.31 3.25 9.59
CA GLN A 86 -13.32 2.22 9.93
C GLN A 86 -14.54 2.76 10.70
N ALA A 87 -14.56 4.05 11.05
CA ALA A 87 -15.59 4.67 11.89
C ALA A 87 -16.84 5.19 11.15
N SER A 88 -17.13 4.74 9.93
CA SER A 88 -18.36 5.16 9.22
C SER A 88 -19.44 4.10 9.09
N ASN A 89 -19.30 2.89 9.67
CA ASN A 89 -20.38 1.91 9.58
C ASN A 89 -20.69 1.07 10.85
N SER A 90 -20.39 1.56 12.05
CA SER A 90 -20.88 0.92 13.27
C SER A 90 -21.40 1.93 14.28
N GLY A 91 -22.74 1.95 14.43
CA GLY A 91 -23.38 2.34 15.68
C GLY A 91 -23.85 3.79 15.81
N ARG A 92 -24.93 4.16 15.11
CA ARG A 92 -25.90 5.10 15.70
C ARG A 92 -26.84 4.32 16.60
N ALA A 93 -26.36 3.92 17.77
CA ALA A 93 -27.21 3.49 18.87
C ALA A 93 -26.94 4.41 20.05
N SER A 94 -27.92 5.25 20.41
CA SER A 94 -28.44 5.34 21.79
C SER A 94 -29.37 6.54 22.02
N LYS A 95 -30.41 6.24 22.84
CA LYS A 95 -31.32 7.12 23.62
C LYS A 95 -32.43 7.83 22.82
N ALA A 96 -33.68 7.90 23.28
CA ALA A 96 -34.21 7.79 24.64
C ALA A 96 -35.69 7.35 24.66
N ASN A 97 -36.02 6.61 25.72
CA ASN A 97 -37.33 6.39 26.30
C ASN A 97 -38.19 7.67 26.34
N ARG A 98 -39.47 7.60 25.93
CA ARG A 98 -40.53 8.47 26.48
C ARG A 98 -41.91 7.85 26.29
N SER A 99 -42.56 7.59 27.42
CA SER A 99 -43.92 7.11 27.64
C SER A 99 -44.98 8.01 27.00
N ALA A 100 -46.06 7.40 26.48
CA ALA A 100 -47.45 7.84 26.56
C ALA A 100 -48.36 6.71 26.06
#